data_AF-A0A1Y3ULA9-F1
#
_entry.id   AF-A0A1Y3ULA9-F1
#
_cell.length_a   1.000
_cell.length_b   1.000
_cell.length_c   1.000
_cell.angle_alpha   90.00
_cell.angle_beta   90.00
_cell.angle_gamma   90.00
#
_symmetry.space_group_name_H-M   'P 1'
#
loop_
_entity.id
_entity.type
_entity.pdbx_description
1 polymer ?
#
loop_
_entity_poly.entity_id
_entity_poly.type
_entity_poly.pdbx_seq_one_letter_code
_entity_poly.pdbx_strand_id
1 'polypeptide(L)'
;MANNDIRYLQGIDTVAYVRLLENAAKERGQLIPYQTSLDFDPQRDTDTTQTKQGGVPTTSSLETDLEVEFVHNISKVSDDLMTSLLKNKDIEVWIVYRKRRNQQGQYFAWYMRGIVSEDENENDPDDNSTRDVTFTIEGEPQRGWLTLPDDAEEELSYVFQGIGQVTEQDKTGGGTAFADDDAGKGSADVQVGK
;
A
#
# COMPACT_ATOMS: atom_id res chain seq x y z
N MET A 1 -21.02 -19.94 -17.77
CA MET A 1 -21.26 -19.37 -16.43
C MET A 1 -19.90 -18.97 -15.91
N ALA A 2 -19.61 -17.68 -15.80
CA ALA A 2 -18.33 -17.25 -15.23
C ALA A 2 -18.40 -17.50 -13.72
N ASN A 3 -17.52 -18.36 -13.21
CA ASN A 3 -17.27 -18.44 -11.78
C ASN A 3 -16.78 -17.06 -11.34
N ASN A 4 -17.67 -16.25 -10.77
CA ASN A 4 -17.27 -15.16 -9.92
C ASN A 4 -16.82 -15.78 -8.60
N ASP A 5 -15.63 -16.36 -8.58
CA ASP A 5 -14.93 -16.67 -7.34
C ASP A 5 -14.63 -15.32 -6.67
N ILE A 6 -15.56 -14.86 -5.83
CA ILE A 6 -15.39 -13.67 -5.01
C ILE A 6 -14.30 -14.04 -4.00
N ARG A 7 -13.10 -13.52 -4.22
CA ARG A 7 -11.96 -13.68 -3.30
C ARG A 7 -11.96 -12.52 -2.31
N TYR A 8 -11.73 -12.83 -1.04
CA TYR A 8 -11.51 -11.81 -0.01
C TYR A 8 -10.12 -11.18 -0.18
N LEU A 9 -9.98 -9.93 0.26
CA LEU A 9 -8.69 -9.23 0.33
C LEU A 9 -8.27 -9.16 1.79
N GLN A 10 -7.00 -9.45 2.08
CA GLN A 10 -6.44 -9.34 3.42
C GLN A 10 -5.80 -7.96 3.59
N GLY A 11 -5.79 -7.43 4.82
CA GLY A 11 -5.16 -6.13 5.12
C GLY A 11 -3.69 -6.09 4.70
N ILE A 12 -2.96 -7.19 4.88
CA ILE A 12 -1.56 -7.32 4.43
C ILE A 12 -1.39 -7.09 2.92
N ASP A 13 -2.41 -7.32 2.10
CA ASP A 13 -2.36 -7.11 0.65
C ASP A 13 -2.70 -5.67 0.23
N THR A 14 -3.02 -4.80 1.19
CA THR A 14 -3.32 -3.37 0.97
C THR A 14 -2.18 -2.55 1.53
N VAL A 15 -1.51 -1.75 0.70
CA VAL A 15 -0.35 -0.97 1.10
C VAL A 15 -0.44 0.47 0.58
N ALA A 16 0.04 1.41 1.38
CA ALA A 16 0.19 2.81 1.01
C ALA A 16 1.55 3.10 0.39
N TYR A 17 1.53 3.85 -0.72
CA TYR A 17 2.69 4.51 -1.31
C TYR A 17 2.50 6.02 -1.22
N VAL A 18 3.59 6.76 -1.09
CA VAL A 18 3.56 8.22 -1.03
C VAL A 18 4.65 8.87 -1.85
N ARG A 19 4.44 10.14 -2.17
CA ARG A 19 5.43 11.01 -2.82
C ARG A 19 5.09 12.47 -2.58
N LEU A 20 6.10 13.30 -2.28
CA LEU A 20 5.91 14.75 -2.33
C LEU A 20 5.57 15.20 -3.75
N LEU A 21 4.49 15.97 -3.91
CA LEU A 21 4.00 16.38 -5.23
C LEU A 21 5.05 17.16 -6.03
N GLU A 22 5.88 17.97 -5.35
CA GLU A 22 6.97 18.72 -5.99
C GLU A 22 8.07 17.82 -6.62
N ASN A 23 8.16 16.57 -6.18
CA ASN A 23 9.09 15.57 -6.69
C ASN A 23 8.47 14.67 -7.77
N ALA A 24 7.23 14.94 -8.20
CA ALA A 24 6.51 14.06 -9.12
C ALA A 24 7.23 13.80 -10.47
N ALA A 25 8.03 14.76 -10.93
CA ALA A 25 8.82 14.63 -12.16
C ALA A 25 10.21 14.01 -11.96
N LYS A 26 10.66 13.84 -10.72
CA LYS A 26 12.02 13.42 -10.36
C LYS A 26 12.06 12.02 -9.77
N GLU A 27 11.01 11.65 -9.03
CA GLU A 27 10.97 10.46 -8.20
C GLU A 27 9.63 9.73 -8.41
N ARG A 28 9.64 8.40 -8.25
CA ARG A 28 8.44 7.57 -8.24
C ARG A 28 7.79 7.57 -6.85
N GLY A 29 6.54 7.12 -6.78
CA GLY A 29 5.92 6.80 -5.49
C GLY A 29 6.71 5.73 -4.74
N GLN A 30 6.90 5.92 -3.45
CA GLN A 30 7.67 5.04 -2.59
C GLN A 30 6.75 4.38 -1.55
N LEU A 31 6.98 3.11 -1.26
CA LEU A 31 6.22 2.36 -0.25
C LEU A 31 6.50 2.97 1.13
N ILE A 32 5.48 3.14 1.97
CA ILE A 32 5.71 3.39 3.40
C ILE A 32 6.18 2.07 4.04
N PRO A 33 7.41 1.96 4.57
CA PRO A 33 7.90 0.71 5.12
C PRO A 33 7.22 0.39 6.46
N TYR A 34 7.08 -0.91 6.77
CA TYR A 34 6.59 -1.41 8.06
C TYR A 34 5.19 -0.92 8.48
N GLN A 35 4.28 -0.74 7.52
CA GLN A 35 2.87 -0.43 7.80
C GLN A 35 2.22 -1.52 8.67
N THR A 36 1.57 -1.10 9.74
CA THR A 36 0.82 -1.95 10.67
C THR A 36 -0.68 -1.85 10.41
N SER A 37 -1.17 -0.65 10.08
CA SER A 37 -2.57 -0.39 9.78
C SER A 37 -2.72 0.68 8.69
N LEU A 38 -3.89 0.69 8.05
CA LEU A 38 -4.28 1.66 7.03
C LEU A 38 -5.80 1.81 7.10
N ASP A 39 -6.27 3.02 7.43
CA ASP A 39 -7.68 3.37 7.42
C ASP A 39 -7.98 4.35 6.27
N PHE A 40 -9.10 4.15 5.59
CA PHE A 40 -9.51 4.94 4.44
C PHE A 40 -11.02 5.19 4.51
N ASP A 41 -11.37 6.40 4.95
CA ASP A 41 -12.75 6.77 5.26
C ASP A 41 -13.26 7.94 4.38
N PRO A 42 -13.73 7.65 3.15
CA PRO A 42 -14.41 8.64 2.33
C PRO A 42 -15.85 8.85 2.82
N GLN A 43 -16.13 10.05 3.33
CA GLN A 43 -17.40 10.44 3.94
C GLN A 43 -18.08 11.62 3.24
N ARG A 44 -19.41 11.67 3.31
CA ARG A 44 -20.21 12.77 2.77
C ARG A 44 -21.45 13.01 3.61
N ASP A 45 -21.55 14.20 4.16
CA ASP A 45 -22.72 14.60 4.92
C ASP A 45 -23.93 14.92 4.02
N THR A 46 -25.12 14.61 4.52
CA THR A 46 -26.40 14.94 3.87
C THR A 46 -27.33 15.61 4.86
N ASP A 47 -27.60 16.89 4.63
CA ASP A 47 -28.58 17.65 5.39
C ASP A 47 -29.94 17.52 4.74
N THR A 48 -30.98 17.19 5.52
CA THR A 48 -32.36 17.16 5.01
C THR A 48 -33.13 18.37 5.49
N THR A 49 -33.49 19.27 4.57
CA THR A 49 -34.39 20.38 4.88
C THR A 49 -35.83 19.88 4.83
N GLN A 50 -36.52 19.85 5.98
CA GLN A 50 -37.90 19.42 6.05
C GLN A 50 -38.83 20.46 5.42
N THR A 51 -39.56 20.07 4.37
CA THR A 51 -40.62 20.90 3.77
C THR A 51 -42.00 20.32 4.08
N LYS A 52 -43.04 21.11 3.81
CA LYS A 52 -44.44 20.68 3.94
C LYS A 52 -44.84 19.55 2.98
N GLN A 53 -44.00 19.23 1.99
CA GLN A 53 -44.23 18.17 0.99
C GLN A 53 -43.25 16.99 1.13
N GLY A 54 -42.46 16.96 2.21
CA GLY A 54 -41.40 15.97 2.43
C GLY A 54 -40.03 16.61 2.64
N GLY A 55 -39.04 15.79 3.01
CA GLY A 55 -37.66 16.24 3.16
C GLY A 55 -37.00 16.47 1.82
N VAL A 56 -36.25 17.57 1.67
CA VAL A 56 -35.37 17.82 0.53
C VAL A 56 -33.92 17.64 1.01
N PRO A 57 -33.20 16.60 0.54
CA PRO A 57 -31.80 16.41 0.90
C PRO A 57 -30.90 17.39 0.12
N THR A 58 -29.92 17.95 0.82
CA THR A 58 -28.78 18.70 0.31
C THR A 58 -27.52 17.95 0.74
N THR A 59 -26.65 17.65 -0.21
CA THR A 59 -25.45 16.85 0.07
C THR A 59 -24.21 17.72 0.04
N SER A 60 -23.35 17.56 1.06
CA SER A 60 -22.06 18.25 1.20
C SER A 60 -21.00 17.72 0.24
N SER A 61 -19.85 18.38 0.19
CA SER A 61 -18.66 17.89 -0.53
C SER A 61 -18.17 16.56 0.07
N LEU A 62 -17.47 15.76 -0.74
CA LEU A 62 -16.79 14.57 -0.24
C LEU A 62 -15.60 15.01 0.63
N GLU A 63 -15.52 14.49 1.84
CA GLU A 63 -14.36 14.59 2.72
C GLU A 63 -13.74 13.20 2.82
N THR A 64 -12.42 13.13 2.92
CA THR A 64 -11.72 11.85 2.99
C THR A 64 -10.55 11.99 3.91
N ASP A 65 -10.60 11.19 4.98
CA ASP A 65 -9.52 11.02 5.92
C ASP A 65 -8.82 9.70 5.61
N LEU A 66 -7.49 9.74 5.65
CA LEU A 66 -6.63 8.58 5.47
C LEU A 66 -5.63 8.57 6.60
N GLU A 67 -5.50 7.42 7.24
CA GLU A 67 -4.60 7.20 8.38
C GLU A 67 -3.68 6.02 8.06
N VAL A 68 -2.38 6.19 8.30
CA VAL A 68 -1.38 5.13 8.08
C VAL A 68 -0.46 5.05 9.29
N GLU A 69 -0.55 3.93 9.99
CA GLU A 69 0.34 3.61 11.10
C GLU A 69 1.49 2.71 10.62
N PHE A 70 2.70 2.97 11.10
CA PHE A 70 3.87 2.16 10.78
C PHE A 70 4.92 2.18 11.88
N VAL A 71 5.76 1.13 11.92
CA VAL A 71 6.95 1.12 12.77
C VAL A 71 7.95 2.17 12.28
N HIS A 72 8.31 3.09 13.17
CA HIS A 72 9.18 4.21 12.85
C HIS A 72 10.52 3.73 12.27
N ASN A 73 10.91 4.33 11.16
CA ASN A 73 12.10 3.98 10.40
C ASN A 73 12.78 5.22 9.81
N ILE A 74 14.04 5.05 9.39
CA ILE A 74 14.90 6.12 8.83
C ILE A 74 14.80 6.23 7.31
N SER A 75 13.70 5.79 6.70
CA SER A 75 13.52 5.90 5.25
C SER A 75 13.29 7.35 4.83
N LYS A 76 13.65 7.66 3.58
CA LYS A 76 13.34 8.96 2.97
C LYS A 76 11.84 9.29 3.04
N VAL A 77 10.98 8.28 2.92
CA VAL A 77 9.52 8.43 3.03
C VAL A 77 9.12 8.97 4.40
N SER A 78 9.68 8.40 5.46
CA SER A 78 9.45 8.85 6.85
C SER A 78 9.80 10.34 7.02
N ASP A 79 10.94 10.78 6.47
CA ASP A 79 11.37 12.18 6.50
C ASP A 79 10.49 13.09 5.63
N ASP A 80 10.04 12.60 4.47
CA ASP A 80 9.19 13.34 3.54
C ASP A 80 7.79 13.60 4.13
N LEU A 81 7.23 12.64 4.91
CA LEU A 81 5.97 12.80 5.65
C LEU A 81 6.07 13.92 6.69
N MET A 82 7.09 13.88 7.55
CA MET A 82 7.36 14.95 8.52
C MET A 82 7.64 16.29 7.81
N THR A 83 8.34 16.26 6.69
CA THR A 83 8.60 17.47 5.88
C THR A 83 7.30 18.05 5.31
N SER A 84 6.37 17.21 4.87
CA SER A 84 5.05 17.62 4.39
C SER A 84 4.29 18.35 5.48
N LEU A 85 4.25 17.80 6.69
CA LEU A 85 3.62 18.45 7.85
C LEU A 85 4.30 19.79 8.20
N LEU A 86 5.61 19.79 8.43
CA LEU A 86 6.33 20.97 8.91
C LEU A 86 6.37 22.12 7.90
N LYS A 87 6.33 21.83 6.60
CA LYS A 87 6.42 22.83 5.53
C LYS A 87 5.12 23.01 4.75
N ASN A 88 4.03 22.36 5.18
CA ASN A 88 2.74 22.38 4.52
C ASN A 88 2.86 22.09 3.00
N LYS A 89 3.50 20.97 2.67
CA LYS A 89 3.74 20.56 1.28
C LYS A 89 2.72 19.52 0.84
N ASP A 90 2.20 19.70 -0.37
CA ASP A 90 1.32 18.73 -1.00
C ASP A 90 2.00 17.37 -1.17
N ILE A 91 1.26 16.32 -0.86
CA ILE A 91 1.65 14.93 -1.02
C ILE A 91 0.66 14.19 -1.93
N GLU A 92 1.19 13.22 -2.66
CA GLU A 92 0.43 12.23 -3.38
C GLU A 92 0.46 10.92 -2.58
N VAL A 93 -0.70 10.27 -2.47
CA VAL A 93 -0.86 9.00 -1.78
C VAL A 93 -1.57 8.00 -2.67
N TRP A 94 -1.09 6.77 -2.69
CA TRP A 94 -1.73 5.65 -3.38
C TRP A 94 -2.03 4.52 -2.41
N ILE A 95 -3.27 4.03 -2.40
CA ILE A 95 -3.62 2.76 -1.72
C ILE A 95 -3.64 1.68 -2.78
N VAL A 96 -2.74 0.71 -2.71
CA VAL A 96 -2.57 -0.34 -3.71
C VAL A 96 -3.05 -1.68 -3.18
N TYR A 97 -3.96 -2.33 -3.92
CA TYR A 97 -4.50 -3.64 -3.57
C TYR A 97 -3.79 -4.73 -4.37
N ARG A 98 -2.83 -5.40 -3.73
CA ARG A 98 -1.88 -6.33 -4.38
C ARG A 98 -2.56 -7.56 -4.99
N LYS A 99 -3.61 -8.08 -4.36
CA LYS A 99 -4.37 -9.24 -4.88
C LYS A 99 -5.49 -8.88 -5.86
N ARG A 100 -5.64 -7.60 -6.22
CA ARG A 100 -6.65 -7.14 -7.18
C ARG A 100 -6.00 -6.66 -8.46
N ARG A 101 -5.94 -7.53 -9.47
CA ARG A 101 -5.36 -7.23 -10.79
C ARG A 101 -6.39 -7.23 -11.92
N ASN A 102 -6.16 -6.42 -12.95
CA ASN A 102 -6.94 -6.48 -14.20
C ASN A 102 -6.38 -7.54 -15.18
N GLN A 103 -7.01 -7.67 -16.35
CA GLN A 103 -6.58 -8.63 -17.38
C GLN A 103 -5.17 -8.36 -17.94
N GLN A 104 -4.64 -7.15 -17.76
CA GLN A 104 -3.30 -6.76 -18.19
C GLN A 104 -2.25 -6.95 -17.07
N GLY A 105 -2.65 -7.50 -15.91
CA GLY A 105 -1.77 -7.71 -14.76
C GLY A 105 -1.54 -6.46 -13.91
N GLN A 106 -2.19 -5.33 -14.21
CA GLN A 106 -2.06 -4.10 -13.43
C GLN A 106 -2.84 -4.18 -12.13
N TYR A 107 -2.31 -3.56 -11.08
CA TYR A 107 -2.89 -3.51 -9.75
C TYR A 107 -3.95 -2.42 -9.62
N PHE A 108 -5.05 -2.74 -8.93
CA PHE A 108 -6.04 -1.74 -8.58
C PHE A 108 -5.48 -0.82 -7.49
N ALA A 109 -5.68 0.48 -7.66
CA ALA A 109 -5.28 1.47 -6.68
C ALA A 109 -6.29 2.62 -6.54
N TRP A 110 -6.29 3.24 -5.37
CA TRP A 110 -6.77 4.60 -5.19
C TRP A 110 -5.59 5.56 -5.31
N TYR A 111 -5.82 6.70 -5.95
CA TYR A 111 -4.90 7.81 -6.03
C TYR A 111 -5.54 9.04 -5.40
N MET A 112 -4.80 9.70 -4.52
CA MET A 112 -5.24 10.85 -3.76
C MET A 112 -4.13 11.90 -3.70
N ARG A 113 -4.53 13.14 -3.48
CA ARG A 113 -3.63 14.26 -3.22
C ARG A 113 -4.10 14.96 -1.97
N GLY A 114 -3.19 15.50 -1.19
CA GLY A 114 -3.55 16.18 0.05
C GLY A 114 -2.34 16.70 0.78
N ILE A 115 -2.48 16.86 2.09
CA ILE A 115 -1.41 17.25 3.01
C ILE A 115 -1.37 16.28 4.18
N VAL A 116 -0.22 16.16 4.83
CA VAL A 116 -0.13 15.55 6.16
C VAL A 116 -0.66 16.56 7.16
N SER A 117 -1.73 16.20 7.87
CA SER A 117 -2.37 17.04 8.89
C SER A 117 -1.87 16.73 10.29
N GLU A 118 -1.48 15.49 10.55
CA GLU A 118 -0.97 15.02 11.84
C GLU A 118 0.06 13.90 11.64
N ASP A 119 1.03 13.86 12.54
CA ASP A 119 2.11 12.87 12.54
C ASP A 119 2.54 12.62 13.99
N GLU A 120 1.83 11.69 14.63
CA GLU A 120 2.05 11.30 16.01
C GLU A 120 3.20 10.28 16.09
N ASN A 121 4.01 10.38 17.15
CA ASN A 121 5.13 9.47 17.35
C ASN A 121 5.19 8.96 18.79
N GLU A 122 4.97 7.65 18.94
CA GLU A 122 5.09 6.95 20.21
C GLU A 122 6.47 6.29 20.31
N ASN A 123 7.08 6.38 21.51
CA ASN A 123 8.43 5.88 21.77
C ASN A 123 8.48 5.23 23.15
N ASP A 124 7.82 4.09 23.29
CA ASP A 124 7.91 3.28 24.51
C ASP A 124 9.32 2.65 24.63
N PRO A 125 9.98 2.68 25.81
CA PRO A 125 11.27 2.00 26.00
C PRO A 125 11.21 0.47 25.85
N ASP A 126 10.04 -0.14 26.02
CA ASP A 126 9.84 -1.59 25.99
C ASP A 126 9.21 -2.09 24.66
N ASP A 127 8.87 -1.19 23.74
CA ASP A 127 8.31 -1.50 22.41
C ASP A 127 9.07 -0.78 21.28
N ASN A 128 8.73 -1.09 20.04
CA ASN A 128 9.24 -0.35 18.89
C ASN A 128 8.60 1.05 18.85
N SER A 129 9.36 2.05 18.41
CA SER A 129 8.76 3.33 18.08
C SER A 129 7.80 3.18 16.90
N THR A 130 6.62 3.78 17.02
CA THR A 130 5.59 3.81 15.99
C THR A 130 5.29 5.25 15.57
N ARG A 131 4.79 5.41 14.35
CA ARG A 131 4.26 6.67 13.87
C ARG A 131 2.87 6.45 13.31
N ASP A 132 1.98 7.38 13.63
CA ASP A 132 0.64 7.43 13.07
C ASP A 132 0.48 8.74 12.28
N VAL A 133 0.14 8.61 11.00
CA VAL A 133 0.14 9.74 10.07
C VAL A 133 -1.24 9.89 9.45
N THR A 134 -1.84 11.06 9.71
CA THR A 134 -3.14 11.44 9.18
C THR A 134 -2.97 12.36 7.98
N PHE A 135 -3.68 12.04 6.91
CA PHE A 135 -3.72 12.81 5.68
C PHE A 135 -5.09 13.44 5.49
N THR A 136 -5.12 14.75 5.26
CA THR A 136 -6.32 15.44 4.76
C THR A 136 -6.27 15.43 3.24
N ILE A 137 -7.22 14.74 2.61
CA ILE A 137 -7.28 14.61 1.14
C ILE A 137 -7.99 15.82 0.52
N GLU A 138 -7.34 16.39 -0.49
CA GLU A 138 -7.88 17.46 -1.32
C GLU A 138 -8.57 16.88 -2.56
N GLY A 139 -9.89 17.07 -2.65
CA GLY A 139 -10.70 16.64 -3.78
C GLY A 139 -11.15 15.18 -3.69
N GLU A 140 -11.55 14.61 -4.82
CA GLU A 140 -12.14 13.27 -4.85
C GLU A 140 -11.06 12.19 -5.12
N PRO A 141 -10.96 11.14 -4.27
CA PRO A 141 -10.11 9.99 -4.53
C PRO A 141 -10.42 9.36 -5.90
N GLN A 142 -9.37 9.08 -6.68
CA GLN A 142 -9.50 8.53 -8.03
C GLN A 142 -9.16 7.04 -8.04
N ARG A 143 -10.03 6.22 -8.62
CA ARG A 143 -9.76 4.79 -8.84
C ARG A 143 -8.96 4.61 -10.13
N GLY A 144 -7.96 3.74 -10.10
CA GLY A 144 -7.12 3.46 -11.26
C GLY A 144 -6.50 2.07 -11.26
N TRP A 145 -5.79 1.79 -12.34
CA TRP A 145 -4.92 0.63 -12.48
C TRP A 145 -3.49 1.12 -12.65
N LEU A 146 -2.55 0.57 -11.91
CA LEU A 146 -1.13 0.92 -12.00
C LEU A 146 -0.25 -0.32 -12.13
N THR A 147 0.94 -0.12 -12.68
CA THR A 147 1.99 -1.14 -12.74
C THR A 147 3.02 -0.79 -11.67
N LEU A 148 3.32 -1.73 -10.78
CA LEU A 148 4.43 -1.58 -9.84
C LEU A 148 5.74 -1.89 -10.58
N PRO A 149 6.84 -1.18 -10.29
CA PRO A 149 8.14 -1.54 -10.83
C PRO A 149 8.64 -2.86 -10.22
N ASP A 150 9.45 -3.60 -10.96
CA ASP A 150 9.90 -4.96 -10.60
C ASP A 150 10.54 -5.05 -9.20
N ASP A 151 11.26 -4.01 -8.80
CA ASP A 151 11.91 -3.92 -7.49
C ASP A 151 10.93 -3.72 -6.33
N ALA A 152 9.79 -3.05 -6.58
CA ALA A 152 8.71 -2.95 -5.60
C ALA A 152 7.97 -4.29 -5.43
N GLU A 153 7.95 -5.17 -6.44
CA GLU A 153 7.42 -6.54 -6.28
C GLU A 153 8.37 -7.43 -5.46
N GLU A 154 9.69 -7.19 -5.54
CA GLU A 154 10.72 -7.93 -4.79
C GLU A 154 10.77 -7.57 -3.31
N GLU A 155 10.77 -6.29 -2.94
CA GLU A 155 10.79 -5.87 -1.51
C GLU A 155 9.57 -6.40 -0.73
N LEU A 156 8.50 -6.72 -1.44
CA LEU A 156 7.20 -7.13 -0.89
C LEU A 156 6.97 -8.64 -0.86
N SER A 157 7.86 -9.43 -1.47
CA SER A 157 7.72 -10.88 -1.56
C SER A 157 8.82 -11.57 -0.74
N TYR A 158 8.44 -12.10 0.43
CA TYR A 158 9.29 -12.97 1.25
C TYR A 158 9.43 -14.35 0.57
N VAL A 159 10.02 -14.38 -0.62
CA VAL A 159 10.29 -15.60 -1.37
C VAL A 159 11.47 -16.31 -0.72
N PHE A 160 11.44 -17.64 -0.67
CA PHE A 160 12.57 -18.43 -0.19
C PHE A 160 13.82 -18.11 -1.02
N GLN A 161 14.84 -17.59 -0.36
CA GLN A 161 16.13 -17.27 -0.95
C GLN A 161 17.07 -18.48 -0.82
N GLY A 162 17.64 -18.89 -1.93
CA GLY A 162 18.71 -19.87 -1.98
C GLY A 162 20.01 -19.27 -1.44
N ILE A 163 21.01 -20.13 -1.23
CA ILE A 163 22.31 -19.72 -0.69
C ILE A 163 23.27 -19.17 -1.76
N GLY A 164 22.84 -19.10 -3.02
CA GLY A 164 23.62 -18.61 -4.14
C GLY A 164 23.70 -17.07 -4.17
N GLN A 165 24.53 -16.55 -5.07
CA GLN A 165 24.63 -15.11 -5.29
C GLN A 165 23.37 -14.61 -6.00
N VAL A 166 22.73 -13.59 -5.43
CA VAL A 166 21.65 -12.86 -6.09
C VAL A 166 22.24 -12.03 -7.24
N THR A 167 21.69 -12.20 -8.44
CA THR A 167 22.09 -11.49 -9.66
C THR A 167 20.85 -10.95 -10.37
N GLU A 168 21.01 -10.05 -11.33
CA GLU A 168 19.89 -9.55 -12.15
C GLU A 168 19.14 -10.68 -12.91
N GLN A 169 19.81 -11.82 -13.14
CA GLN A 169 19.28 -12.99 -13.84
C GLN A 169 18.68 -14.04 -12.89
N ASP A 170 19.13 -14.06 -11.63
CA ASP A 170 18.69 -14.98 -10.59
C ASP A 170 18.48 -14.21 -9.29
N LYS A 171 17.23 -13.74 -9.14
CA LYS A 171 16.77 -12.91 -8.03
C LYS A 171 16.51 -13.72 -6.76
N THR A 172 16.59 -15.06 -6.83
CA THR A 172 16.38 -15.95 -5.67
C THR A 172 17.65 -16.64 -5.20
N GLY A 173 18.81 -16.37 -5.82
CA GLY A 173 20.07 -17.04 -5.48
C GLY A 173 19.97 -18.58 -5.59
N GLY A 174 19.22 -19.07 -6.58
CA GLY A 174 18.93 -20.49 -6.79
C GLY A 174 17.87 -21.07 -5.83
N GLY A 175 17.13 -20.22 -5.11
CA GLY A 175 16.06 -20.62 -4.21
C GLY A 175 14.79 -21.00 -4.95
N THR A 176 14.17 -22.13 -4.58
CA THR A 176 12.80 -22.49 -4.95
C THR A 176 12.00 -22.67 -3.67
N ALA A 177 10.85 -22.02 -3.56
CA ALA A 177 9.99 -22.15 -2.39
C ALA A 177 9.43 -23.57 -2.29
N PHE A 178 9.28 -24.06 -1.05
CA PHE A 178 8.63 -25.34 -0.77
C PHE A 178 7.17 -25.33 -1.26
N ALA A 179 6.74 -26.42 -1.90
CA ALA A 179 5.35 -26.65 -2.30
C ALA A 179 4.83 -27.89 -1.58
N ASP A 180 3.59 -27.84 -1.07
CA ASP A 180 3.01 -28.93 -0.27
C ASP A 180 2.88 -30.26 -1.04
N ASP A 181 2.83 -30.21 -2.37
CA ASP A 181 2.84 -31.36 -3.27
C ASP A 181 4.26 -31.83 -3.66
N ASP A 182 5.29 -31.10 -3.25
CA ASP A 182 6.70 -31.43 -3.44
C ASP A 182 7.42 -31.50 -2.08
N ALA A 183 7.24 -32.63 -1.39
CA ALA A 183 7.96 -32.95 -0.16
C ALA A 183 9.47 -33.21 -0.38
N GLY A 184 9.95 -33.08 -1.63
CA GLY A 184 11.29 -33.50 -2.04
C GLY A 184 11.43 -35.02 -2.09
N LYS A 185 12.55 -35.47 -2.66
CA LYS A 185 12.95 -36.89 -2.67
C LYS A 185 14.27 -37.03 -1.92
N GLY A 186 14.47 -38.16 -1.25
CA GLY A 186 15.76 -38.50 -0.66
C GLY A 186 16.84 -38.51 -1.74
N SER A 187 18.06 -38.09 -1.41
CA SER A 187 19.16 -38.00 -2.38
C SER A 187 19.47 -39.32 -3.09
N ALA A 188 19.10 -40.46 -2.49
CA ALA A 188 19.22 -41.80 -3.09
C ALA A 188 18.14 -42.10 -4.14
N ASP A 189 17.02 -41.38 -4.14
CA ASP A 189 15.85 -41.60 -5.00
C ASP A 189 15.81 -40.63 -6.20
N VAL A 190 16.77 -39.69 -6.27
CA VAL A 190 16.94 -38.77 -7.41
C VAL A 190 17.82 -39.45 -8.46
N GLN A 191 17.21 -39.97 -9.53
CA GLN A 191 17.97 -40.42 -10.70
C GLN A 191 18.56 -39.20 -11.41
N VAL A 192 19.83 -38.90 -11.13
CA VAL A 192 20.59 -37.92 -11.91
C VAL A 192 20.84 -38.54 -13.29
N GLY A 193 20.11 -38.07 -14.29
CA GLY A 193 20.36 -38.42 -15.69
C GLY A 193 21.81 -38.10 -16.04
N LYS A 194 22.55 -39.12 -16.52
CA LYS A 194 23.87 -38.93 -17.13
C LYS A 194 23.76 -38.22 -18.47
#